data_AF-A0A9D4EH53-F1
#
_entry.id   AF-A0A9D4EH53-F1
#
_cell.length_a   1.000
_cell.length_b   1.000
_cell.length_c   1.000
_cell.angle_alpha   90.00
_cell.angle_beta   90.00
_cell.angle_gamma   90.00
#
_symmetry.space_group_name_H-M   'P 1'
#
loop_
_entity.id
_entity.type
_entity.pdbx_description
1 polymer ?
#
loop_
_entity_poly.entity_id
_entity_poly.type
_entity_poly.pdbx_seq_one_letter_code
_entity_poly.pdbx_strand_id
1 'polypeptide(L)'
;MAELKAAHKTHQGKIETLKRVMSEVISTIVLCFRGYCGNQCAKNSYVCSGNKRQAKNFMPANVKVKMVASDQEVLKKCIEMVLGPLALEATKLLTTTQKCEAVNRSYQAVVPKNVTFSRNCVGRIHGQVHKLNQGYADSVLEKTGQLKATLTPGSKVIGQIAYEDRSIRNRKRQSKVTKARALRASTRDRKYRLHEEMHYCRGISDPKPDYSSLPHLQHHKYA
;
A
#
# COMPACT_ATOMS: atom_id res chain seq x y z
N MET A 1 -5.93 9.37 0.82
CA MET A 1 -4.82 8.40 0.95
C MET A 1 -4.11 8.07 -0.38
N ALA A 2 -4.82 7.75 -1.47
CA ALA A 2 -4.16 7.41 -2.74
C ALA A 2 -3.33 8.58 -3.31
N GLU A 3 -3.90 9.79 -3.31
CA GLU A 3 -3.22 11.05 -3.67
C GLU A 3 -1.93 11.24 -2.88
N LEU A 4 -2.02 11.19 -1.55
CA LEU A 4 -0.87 11.35 -0.67
C LEU A 4 0.23 10.31 -0.92
N LYS A 5 -0.12 9.04 -1.16
CA LYS A 5 0.87 7.99 -1.46
C LYS A 5 1.60 8.25 -2.78
N ALA A 6 0.87 8.68 -3.81
CA ALA A 6 1.45 8.98 -5.11
C ALA A 6 2.32 10.25 -5.08
N ALA A 7 1.87 11.28 -4.37
CA ALA A 7 2.65 12.49 -4.15
C ALA A 7 3.92 12.24 -3.34
N HIS A 8 3.85 11.41 -2.29
CA HIS A 8 5.02 11.05 -1.49
C HIS A 8 6.08 10.31 -2.29
N LYS A 9 5.65 9.44 -3.23
CA LYS A 9 6.56 8.79 -4.19
C LYS A 9 7.22 9.80 -5.13
N THR A 10 6.47 10.80 -5.60
CA THR A 10 6.95 11.80 -6.56
C THR A 10 7.92 12.80 -5.91
N HIS A 11 7.58 13.28 -4.70
CA HIS A 11 8.34 14.30 -3.97
C HIS A 11 9.28 13.73 -2.91
N GLN A 12 9.50 12.40 -2.90
CA GLN A 12 10.38 11.69 -1.98
C GLN A 12 10.09 12.01 -0.49
N GLY A 13 8.82 12.27 -0.15
CA GLY A 13 8.41 12.56 1.23
C GLY A 13 8.80 13.93 1.80
N LYS A 14 9.24 14.90 0.98
CA LYS A 14 9.51 16.27 1.44
C LYS A 14 8.24 16.96 1.94
N ILE A 15 8.11 17.11 3.26
CA ILE A 15 6.85 17.52 3.89
C ILE A 15 6.42 18.94 3.49
N GLU A 16 7.34 19.89 3.41
CA GLU A 16 7.03 21.28 3.02
C GLU A 16 6.50 21.37 1.59
N THR A 17 7.07 20.58 0.67
CA THR A 17 6.56 20.47 -0.70
C THR A 17 5.18 19.81 -0.72
N LEU A 18 4.98 18.77 0.09
CA LEU A 18 3.69 18.09 0.18
C LEU A 18 2.59 19.02 0.74
N LYS A 19 2.86 19.81 1.78
CA LYS A 19 1.89 20.80 2.30
C LYS A 19 1.42 21.76 1.23
N ARG A 20 2.35 22.29 0.43
CA ARG A 20 2.04 23.21 -0.67
C ARG A 20 1.22 22.53 -1.76
N VAL A 21 1.61 21.36 -2.23
CA VAL A 21 0.91 20.74 -3.37
C VAL A 21 -0.43 20.11 -2.93
N MET A 22 -0.54 19.63 -1.69
CA MET A 22 -1.78 19.05 -1.19
C MET A 22 -2.90 20.09 -1.06
N SER A 23 -2.61 21.36 -0.81
CA SER A 23 -3.64 22.41 -0.80
C SER A 23 -4.29 22.58 -2.18
N GLU A 24 -3.50 22.50 -3.25
CA GLU A 24 -3.97 22.51 -4.64
C GLU A 24 -4.73 21.22 -4.99
N VAL A 25 -4.33 20.08 -4.44
CA VAL A 25 -5.06 18.80 -4.59
C VAL A 25 -6.45 18.92 -3.94
N ILE A 26 -6.54 19.48 -2.74
CA ILE A 26 -7.82 19.65 -2.02
C ILE A 26 -8.79 20.49 -2.86
N SER A 27 -8.35 21.66 -3.35
CA SER A 27 -9.20 22.53 -4.18
C SER A 27 -9.61 21.83 -5.49
N THR A 28 -8.69 21.07 -6.09
CA THR A 28 -8.95 20.29 -7.30
C THR A 28 -9.97 19.19 -7.08
N ILE A 29 -9.93 18.49 -5.94
CA ILE A 29 -10.93 17.47 -5.59
C ILE A 29 -12.31 18.10 -5.44
N VAL A 30 -12.43 19.23 -4.75
CA VAL A 30 -13.71 19.94 -4.61
C VAL A 30 -14.26 20.34 -5.98
N LEU A 31 -13.42 20.88 -6.87
CA LEU A 31 -13.81 21.21 -8.25
C LEU A 31 -14.24 19.98 -9.06
N CYS A 32 -13.57 18.84 -8.87
CA CYS A 32 -13.92 17.58 -9.50
C CYS A 32 -15.31 17.10 -9.09
N PHE A 33 -15.68 17.20 -7.82
CA PHE A 33 -17.02 16.83 -7.33
C PHE A 33 -18.11 17.76 -7.85
N ARG A 34 -17.79 19.02 -8.17
CA ARG A 34 -18.69 19.96 -8.87
C ARG A 34 -18.94 19.61 -10.34
N GLY A 35 -18.21 18.65 -10.90
CA GLY A 35 -18.32 18.24 -12.31
C GLY A 35 -17.24 18.83 -13.23
N TYR A 36 -16.28 19.59 -12.70
CA TYR A 36 -15.17 20.16 -13.46
C TYR A 36 -13.94 19.25 -13.46
N CYS A 37 -14.16 17.95 -13.69
CA CYS A 37 -13.05 17.02 -13.89
C CYS A 37 -12.51 17.19 -15.32
N GLY A 38 -11.18 17.33 -15.45
CA GLY A 38 -10.53 17.79 -16.68
C GLY A 38 -9.11 18.25 -16.41
N ASN A 39 -8.71 19.37 -17.03
CA ASN A 39 -7.36 19.94 -16.97
C ASN A 39 -6.85 20.15 -15.54
N GLN A 40 -7.71 20.60 -14.61
CA GLN A 40 -7.29 20.82 -13.23
C GLN A 40 -6.92 19.52 -12.51
N CYS A 41 -7.69 18.45 -12.75
CA CYS A 41 -7.35 17.12 -12.26
C CYS A 41 -6.07 16.60 -12.92
N ALA A 42 -5.93 16.75 -14.24
CA ALA A 42 -4.72 16.32 -14.95
C ALA A 42 -3.45 17.05 -14.46
N LYS A 43 -3.57 18.31 -14.04
CA LYS A 43 -2.44 19.11 -13.56
C LYS A 43 -2.08 18.83 -12.11
N ASN A 44 -3.07 18.74 -11.22
CA ASN A 44 -2.82 18.77 -9.77
C ASN A 44 -3.11 17.43 -9.07
N SER A 45 -3.95 16.56 -9.64
CA SER A 45 -4.21 15.24 -9.04
C SER A 45 -3.12 14.25 -9.43
N TYR A 46 -2.69 13.43 -8.48
CA TYR A 46 -1.69 12.38 -8.69
C TYR A 46 -2.33 11.05 -9.08
N VAL A 47 -3.66 10.92 -9.00
CA VAL A 47 -4.38 9.67 -9.26
C VAL A 47 -5.43 9.79 -10.36
N CYS A 48 -5.92 11.01 -10.63
CA CYS A 48 -6.90 11.26 -11.68
C CYS A 48 -6.19 11.76 -12.95
N SER A 49 -6.43 11.09 -14.08
CA SER A 49 -5.90 11.51 -15.38
C SER A 49 -6.69 12.65 -16.04
N GLY A 50 -7.76 13.17 -15.40
CA GLY A 50 -8.60 14.24 -15.96
C GLY A 50 -9.55 13.82 -17.07
N ASN A 51 -9.55 12.56 -17.52
CA ASN A 51 -10.35 12.10 -18.67
C ASN A 51 -11.82 11.74 -18.34
N LYS A 52 -12.29 11.96 -17.11
CA LYS A 52 -13.63 11.55 -16.66
C LYS A 52 -14.48 12.78 -16.35
N ARG A 53 -15.80 12.72 -16.57
CA ARG A 53 -16.72 13.84 -16.29
C ARG A 53 -17.06 14.01 -14.80
N GLN A 54 -16.86 12.99 -13.96
CA GLN A 54 -17.01 13.03 -12.50
C GLN A 54 -16.47 11.73 -11.89
N ALA A 55 -16.12 11.72 -10.61
CA ALA A 55 -15.76 10.52 -9.86
C ALA A 55 -16.98 9.60 -9.60
N LYS A 56 -17.57 9.05 -10.67
CA LYS A 56 -18.73 8.13 -10.60
C LYS A 56 -18.45 6.84 -9.82
N ASN A 57 -17.18 6.50 -9.61
CA ASN A 57 -16.79 5.25 -8.94
C ASN A 57 -17.22 5.17 -7.46
N PHE A 58 -17.47 6.31 -6.81
CA PHE A 58 -17.84 6.36 -5.39
C PHE A 58 -19.29 6.82 -5.17
N MET A 59 -20.02 7.06 -6.25
CA MET A 59 -21.40 7.52 -6.20
C MET A 59 -22.33 6.42 -6.73
N PRO A 60 -23.55 6.28 -6.17
CA PRO A 60 -24.55 5.39 -6.74
C PRO A 60 -24.84 5.77 -8.19
N ALA A 61 -25.24 4.78 -8.99
CA ALA A 61 -25.67 5.03 -10.37
C ALA A 61 -26.79 6.08 -10.39
N ASN A 62 -26.73 7.03 -11.33
CA ASN A 62 -27.71 8.10 -11.55
C ASN A 62 -27.80 9.22 -10.49
N VAL A 63 -26.94 9.22 -9.47
CA VAL A 63 -26.87 10.36 -8.54
C VAL A 63 -25.99 11.45 -9.14
N LYS A 64 -26.58 12.63 -9.40
CA LYS A 64 -25.85 13.86 -9.73
C LYS A 64 -25.82 14.75 -8.49
N VAL A 65 -24.66 14.84 -7.84
CA VAL A 65 -24.48 15.80 -6.74
C VAL A 65 -24.40 17.20 -7.34
N LYS A 66 -25.39 18.04 -7.03
CA LYS A 66 -25.32 19.48 -7.24
C LYS A 66 -24.73 20.08 -5.97
N MET A 67 -23.43 20.39 -5.99
CA MET A 67 -22.77 20.97 -4.83
C MET A 67 -23.18 22.43 -4.65
N VAL A 68 -23.88 22.72 -3.54
CA VAL A 68 -24.10 24.08 -3.04
C VAL A 68 -22.82 24.59 -2.36
N ALA A 69 -22.71 25.88 -2.08
CA ALA A 69 -21.55 26.46 -1.40
C ALA A 69 -21.30 25.81 -0.01
N SER A 70 -22.37 25.54 0.74
CA SER A 70 -22.30 24.81 2.02
C SER A 70 -21.67 23.42 1.87
N ASP A 71 -22.04 22.67 0.83
CA ASP A 71 -21.52 21.32 0.59
C ASP A 71 -20.03 21.36 0.23
N GLN A 72 -19.58 22.42 -0.44
CA GLN A 72 -18.17 22.62 -0.78
C GLN A 72 -17.33 22.81 0.47
N GLU A 73 -17.82 23.58 1.44
CA GLU A 73 -17.14 23.77 2.72
C GLU A 73 -17.08 22.49 3.53
N VAL A 74 -18.19 21.75 3.61
CA VAL A 74 -18.23 20.46 4.33
C VAL A 74 -17.26 19.48 3.68
N LEU A 75 -17.29 19.35 2.35
CA LEU A 75 -16.37 18.47 1.63
C LEU A 75 -14.91 18.87 1.84
N LYS A 76 -14.61 20.17 1.75
CA LYS A 76 -13.27 20.70 2.00
C LYS A 76 -12.78 20.34 3.40
N LYS A 77 -13.59 20.58 4.44
CA LYS A 77 -13.27 20.20 5.83
C LYS A 77 -13.01 18.71 5.96
N CYS A 78 -13.85 17.87 5.33
CA CYS A 78 -13.64 16.41 5.35
C CYS A 78 -12.32 15.98 4.69
N ILE A 79 -11.92 16.62 3.60
CA ILE A 79 -10.65 16.31 2.93
C ILE A 79 -9.47 16.85 3.75
N GLU A 80 -9.59 18.03 4.35
CA GLU A 80 -8.57 18.64 5.21
C GLU A 80 -8.26 17.79 6.45
N MET A 81 -9.23 17.02 6.98
CA MET A 81 -8.93 16.06 8.05
C MET A 81 -7.88 15.01 7.65
N VAL A 82 -7.69 14.76 6.35
CA VAL A 82 -6.77 13.73 5.84
C VAL A 82 -5.57 14.33 5.11
N LEU A 83 -5.77 15.41 4.36
CA LEU A 83 -4.75 16.05 3.51
C LEU A 83 -4.34 17.43 4.02
N GLY A 84 -4.92 17.90 5.12
CA GLY A 84 -4.57 19.18 5.71
C GLY A 84 -3.19 19.16 6.38
N PRO A 85 -2.60 20.34 6.66
CA PRO A 85 -1.21 20.45 7.13
C PRO A 85 -0.91 19.62 8.39
N LEU A 86 -1.83 19.62 9.36
CA LEU A 86 -1.69 18.86 10.60
C LEU A 86 -1.70 17.34 10.34
N ALA A 87 -2.60 16.88 9.48
CA ALA A 87 -2.68 15.46 9.10
C ALA A 87 -1.44 15.03 8.30
N LEU A 88 -0.91 15.90 7.44
CA LEU A 88 0.32 15.64 6.70
C LEU A 88 1.53 15.51 7.63
N GLU A 89 1.65 16.36 8.65
CA GLU A 89 2.70 16.23 9.66
C GLU A 89 2.60 14.93 10.44
N ALA A 90 1.39 14.59 10.91
CA ALA A 90 1.14 13.34 11.62
C ALA A 90 1.45 12.10 10.75
N THR A 91 1.28 12.22 9.43
CA THR A 91 1.47 11.11 8.48
C THR A 91 2.72 11.22 7.61
N LYS A 92 3.69 12.08 7.97
CA LYS A 92 4.88 12.40 7.15
C LYS A 92 5.71 11.18 6.72
N LEU A 93 5.77 10.16 7.57
CA LEU A 93 6.53 8.93 7.30
C LEU A 93 5.76 7.91 6.45
N LEU A 94 4.47 8.15 6.17
CA LEU A 94 3.56 7.19 5.54
C LEU A 94 3.67 5.77 6.13
N THR A 95 3.92 5.70 7.42
CA THR A 95 3.97 4.46 8.19
C THR A 95 2.55 4.06 8.56
N THR A 96 2.30 2.76 8.52
CA THR A 96 1.04 2.16 8.97
C THR A 96 1.38 1.17 10.07
N THR A 97 0.47 0.87 10.98
CA THR A 97 0.67 -0.15 12.03
C THR A 97 1.25 -1.45 11.46
N GLN A 98 0.72 -1.90 10.32
CA GLN A 98 1.20 -3.08 9.61
C GLN A 98 2.66 -3.00 9.13
N LYS A 99 3.13 -1.80 8.73
CA LYS A 99 4.53 -1.57 8.35
C LYS A 99 5.42 -1.61 9.60
N CYS A 100 5.00 -0.94 10.68
CA CYS A 100 5.74 -0.94 11.94
C CYS A 100 5.87 -2.36 12.50
N GLU A 101 4.77 -3.13 12.53
CA GLU A 101 4.80 -4.53 12.94
C GLU A 101 5.68 -5.40 12.05
N ALA A 102 5.65 -5.21 10.72
CA ALA A 102 6.49 -5.98 9.82
C ALA A 102 7.98 -5.73 10.08
N VAL A 103 8.35 -4.48 10.37
CA VAL A 103 9.72 -4.12 10.76
C VAL A 103 10.07 -4.71 12.13
N ASN A 104 9.18 -4.60 13.12
CA ASN A 104 9.39 -5.18 14.45
C ASN A 104 9.55 -6.71 14.41
N ARG A 105 8.72 -7.42 13.63
CA ARG A 105 8.86 -8.86 13.38
C ARG A 105 10.20 -9.18 12.72
N SER A 106 10.67 -8.34 11.82
CA SER A 106 11.97 -8.50 11.18
C SER A 106 13.12 -8.30 12.17
N TYR A 107 13.02 -7.36 13.11
CA TYR A 107 13.98 -7.21 14.20
C TYR A 107 13.96 -8.39 15.16
N GLN A 108 12.79 -8.89 15.54
CA GLN A 108 12.67 -10.05 16.42
C GLN A 108 13.25 -11.33 15.77
N ALA A 109 13.21 -11.44 14.44
CA ALA A 109 13.86 -12.55 13.74
C ALA A 109 15.40 -12.53 13.86
N VAL A 110 16.01 -11.34 13.95
CA VAL A 110 17.47 -11.19 14.12
C VAL A 110 17.90 -10.91 15.55
N VAL A 111 16.99 -10.54 16.46
CA VAL A 111 17.25 -10.39 17.89
C VAL A 111 16.03 -10.97 18.64
N PRO A 112 15.96 -12.32 18.76
CA PRO A 112 14.91 -12.97 19.54
C PRO A 112 14.92 -12.52 21.00
N LYS A 113 13.74 -12.40 21.60
CA LYS A 113 13.58 -11.93 22.99
C LYS A 113 14.23 -12.85 24.03
N ASN A 114 14.38 -14.12 23.69
CA ASN A 114 14.93 -15.16 24.56
C ASN A 114 16.45 -15.30 24.47
N VAL A 115 17.14 -14.46 23.67
CA VAL A 115 18.61 -14.54 23.50
C VAL A 115 19.23 -13.15 23.60
N THR A 116 20.20 -13.02 24.50
CA THR A 116 20.91 -11.76 24.73
C THR A 116 22.12 -11.65 23.79
N PHE A 117 22.13 -10.60 22.96
CA PHE A 117 23.21 -10.30 22.00
C PHE A 117 24.02 -9.06 22.40
N SER A 118 24.52 -8.99 23.64
CA SER A 118 25.15 -7.77 24.19
C SER A 118 26.27 -7.19 23.32
N ARG A 119 27.12 -8.03 22.72
CA ARG A 119 28.26 -7.59 21.91
C ARG A 119 27.90 -7.19 20.47
N ASN A 120 26.85 -7.77 19.88
CA ASN A 120 26.58 -7.63 18.44
C ASN A 120 25.13 -7.23 18.08
N CYS A 121 24.26 -6.97 19.07
CA CYS A 121 22.85 -6.58 18.87
C CYS A 121 22.73 -5.41 17.87
N VAL A 122 23.51 -4.35 18.10
CA VAL A 122 23.54 -3.14 17.25
C VAL A 122 23.85 -3.50 15.80
N GLY A 123 24.90 -4.29 15.56
CA GLY A 123 25.27 -4.75 14.21
C GLY A 123 24.20 -5.61 13.55
N ARG A 124 23.52 -6.48 14.32
CA ARG A 124 22.42 -7.31 13.81
C ARG A 124 21.20 -6.48 13.40
N ILE A 125 20.83 -5.48 14.21
CA ILE A 125 19.73 -4.57 13.90
C ILE A 125 20.06 -3.74 12.66
N HIS A 126 21.22 -3.07 12.63
CA HIS A 126 21.61 -2.26 11.46
C HIS A 126 21.74 -3.09 10.19
N GLY A 127 22.31 -4.30 10.28
CA GLY A 127 22.38 -5.24 9.17
C GLY A 127 21.00 -5.63 8.64
N GLN A 128 20.01 -5.77 9.52
CA GLN A 128 18.64 -6.05 9.14
C GLN A 128 17.93 -4.83 8.55
N VAL A 129 18.14 -3.63 9.09
CA VAL A 129 17.64 -2.36 8.51
C VAL A 129 18.16 -2.21 7.08
N HIS A 130 19.46 -2.42 6.87
CA HIS A 130 20.09 -2.35 5.56
C HIS A 130 19.43 -3.33 4.57
N LYS A 131 19.24 -4.59 4.99
CA LYS A 131 18.55 -5.62 4.21
C LYS A 131 17.09 -5.27 3.89
N LEU A 132 16.36 -4.63 4.80
CA LEU A 132 14.97 -4.22 4.56
C LEU A 132 14.87 -3.07 3.55
N ASN A 133 15.84 -2.16 3.55
CA ASN A 133 15.86 -0.99 2.68
C ASN A 133 16.37 -1.33 1.26
N GLN A 134 17.47 -2.08 1.17
CA GLN A 134 18.15 -2.37 -0.09
C GLN A 134 17.71 -3.69 -0.75
N GLY A 135 17.18 -4.64 0.02
CA GLY A 135 16.96 -6.01 -0.45
C GLY A 135 18.06 -6.97 0.03
N TYR A 136 17.91 -8.27 -0.25
CA TYR A 136 18.83 -9.26 0.31
C TYR A 136 20.17 -9.29 -0.42
N ALA A 137 20.14 -9.45 -1.75
CA ALA A 137 21.35 -9.57 -2.54
C ALA A 137 22.23 -8.30 -2.43
N ASP A 138 21.65 -7.14 -2.73
CA ASP A 138 22.37 -5.86 -2.75
C ASP A 138 22.99 -5.55 -1.38
N SER A 139 22.24 -5.79 -0.30
CA SER A 139 22.73 -5.63 1.07
C SER A 139 23.94 -6.53 1.37
N VAL A 140 23.93 -7.79 0.94
CA VAL A 140 25.05 -8.71 1.16
C VAL A 140 26.26 -8.27 0.37
N LEU A 141 26.10 -7.99 -0.93
CA LEU A 141 27.18 -7.59 -1.82
C LEU A 141 27.87 -6.31 -1.35
N GLU A 142 27.09 -5.30 -0.95
CA GLU A 142 27.63 -4.03 -0.45
C GLU A 142 28.41 -4.23 0.84
N LYS A 143 27.85 -4.98 1.81
CA LYS A 143 28.55 -5.28 3.07
C LYS A 143 29.86 -6.05 2.84
N THR A 144 29.87 -7.03 1.94
CA THR A 144 31.10 -7.77 1.61
C THR A 144 32.12 -6.89 0.90
N GLY A 145 31.68 -6.00 0.02
CA GLY A 145 32.54 -5.02 -0.66
C GLY A 145 33.22 -4.07 0.32
N GLN A 146 32.47 -3.56 1.30
CA GLN A 146 33.03 -2.69 2.36
C GLN A 146 34.04 -3.43 3.26
N LEU A 147 33.86 -4.73 3.46
CA LEU A 147 34.83 -5.58 4.16
C LEU A 147 36.03 -5.98 3.29
N LYS A 148 36.11 -5.50 2.04
CA LYS A 148 37.11 -5.88 1.04
C LYS A 148 37.15 -7.39 0.77
N ALA A 149 36.05 -8.09 1.08
CA ALA A 149 35.88 -9.50 0.75
C ALA A 149 35.44 -9.60 -0.71
N THR A 150 36.36 -9.95 -1.60
CA THR A 150 36.09 -10.09 -3.03
C THR A 150 35.30 -11.37 -3.30
N LEU A 151 34.00 -11.21 -3.58
CA LEU A 151 33.19 -12.31 -4.08
C LEU A 151 33.45 -12.48 -5.59
N THR A 152 33.99 -13.63 -5.98
CA THR A 152 34.28 -13.93 -7.40
C THR A 152 32.96 -13.99 -8.19
N PRO A 153 32.82 -13.21 -9.28
CA PRO A 153 31.66 -13.31 -10.17
C PRO A 153 31.49 -14.74 -10.69
N GLY A 154 30.24 -15.22 -10.75
CA GLY A 154 29.94 -16.59 -11.20
C GLY A 154 30.25 -17.70 -10.18
N SER A 155 30.80 -17.37 -9.01
CA SER A 155 30.97 -18.35 -7.93
C SER A 155 29.64 -18.91 -7.43
N LYS A 156 29.70 -20.10 -6.81
CA LYS A 156 28.54 -20.72 -6.16
C LYS A 156 27.90 -19.81 -5.11
N VAL A 157 28.69 -18.98 -4.43
CA VAL A 157 28.21 -18.02 -3.41
C VAL A 157 27.32 -16.95 -4.06
N ILE A 158 27.76 -16.35 -5.17
CA ILE A 158 26.95 -15.39 -5.93
C ILE A 158 25.67 -16.05 -6.45
N GLY A 159 25.78 -17.28 -6.95
CA GLY A 159 24.62 -18.08 -7.36
C GLY A 159 23.59 -18.28 -6.23
N GLN A 160 24.06 -18.61 -5.02
CA GLN A 160 23.21 -18.79 -3.85
C GLN A 160 22.53 -17.48 -3.41
N ILE A 161 23.27 -16.37 -3.38
CA ILE A 161 22.72 -15.05 -3.05
C ILE A 161 21.59 -14.68 -4.03
N ALA A 162 21.82 -14.88 -5.33
CA ALA A 162 20.83 -14.61 -6.36
C ALA A 162 19.61 -15.53 -6.25
N TYR A 163 19.81 -16.81 -5.93
CA TYR A 163 18.73 -17.77 -5.71
C TYR A 163 17.84 -17.38 -4.52
N GLU A 164 18.45 -17.07 -3.37
CA GLU A 164 17.71 -16.67 -2.18
C GLU A 164 16.94 -15.37 -2.37
N ASP A 165 17.55 -14.37 -3.02
CA ASP A 165 16.87 -13.12 -3.31
C ASP A 165 15.67 -13.34 -4.25
N ARG A 166 15.83 -14.17 -5.29
CA ARG A 166 14.73 -14.58 -6.17
C ARG A 166 13.63 -15.33 -5.41
N SER A 167 14.00 -16.24 -4.51
CA SER A 167 13.06 -16.99 -3.67
C SER A 167 12.24 -16.06 -2.77
N ILE A 168 12.89 -15.08 -2.13
CA ILE A 168 12.23 -14.05 -1.31
C ILE A 168 11.25 -13.22 -2.17
N ARG A 169 11.67 -12.78 -3.35
CA ARG A 169 10.80 -12.03 -4.29
C ARG A 169 9.60 -12.87 -4.73
N ASN A 170 9.83 -14.14 -5.09
CA ASN A 170 8.80 -15.07 -5.53
C ASN A 170 7.80 -15.37 -4.42
N ARG A 171 8.25 -15.60 -3.18
CA ARG A 171 7.36 -15.81 -2.02
C ARG A 171 6.44 -14.61 -1.79
N LYS A 172 6.98 -13.38 -1.89
CA LYS A 172 6.17 -12.14 -1.82
C LYS A 172 5.14 -12.05 -2.95
N ARG A 173 5.53 -12.39 -4.18
CA ARG A 173 4.62 -12.40 -5.35
C ARG A 173 3.54 -13.46 -5.21
N GLN A 174 3.91 -14.68 -4.83
CA GLN A 174 3.02 -15.81 -4.71
C GLN A 174 1.96 -15.59 -3.63
N SER A 175 2.32 -15.02 -2.47
CA SER A 175 1.33 -14.66 -1.44
C SER A 175 0.20 -13.77 -1.97
N LYS A 176 0.54 -12.79 -2.83
CA LYS A 176 -0.47 -11.92 -3.49
C LYS A 176 -1.31 -12.69 -4.51
N VAL A 177 -0.67 -13.54 -5.31
CA VAL A 177 -1.33 -14.36 -6.33
C VAL A 177 -2.29 -15.37 -5.68
N THR A 178 -1.87 -16.06 -4.61
CA THR A 178 -2.70 -17.01 -3.87
C THR A 178 -3.91 -16.33 -3.25
N LYS A 179 -3.75 -15.17 -2.59
CA LYS A 179 -4.88 -14.39 -2.08
C LYS A 179 -5.83 -13.97 -3.20
N ALA A 180 -5.30 -13.49 -4.32
CA ALA A 180 -6.12 -13.11 -5.48
C ALA A 180 -6.81 -14.30 -6.16
N ARG A 181 -6.22 -15.50 -6.10
CA ARG A 181 -6.82 -16.75 -6.59
C ARG A 181 -7.92 -17.24 -5.66
N ALA A 182 -7.69 -17.25 -4.35
CA ALA A 182 -8.68 -17.59 -3.33
C ALA A 182 -9.90 -16.66 -3.40
N LEU A 183 -9.67 -15.34 -3.50
CA LEU A 183 -10.75 -14.37 -3.68
C LEU A 183 -11.55 -14.62 -4.96
N ARG A 184 -10.87 -14.94 -6.07
CA ARG A 184 -11.51 -15.27 -7.35
C ARG A 184 -12.32 -16.56 -7.28
N ALA A 185 -11.83 -17.59 -6.61
CA ALA A 185 -12.54 -18.85 -6.41
C ALA A 185 -13.79 -18.66 -5.56
N SER A 186 -13.67 -18.03 -4.39
CA SER A 186 -14.80 -17.68 -3.51
C SER A 186 -15.85 -16.82 -4.23
N THR A 187 -15.42 -15.81 -5.00
CA THR A 187 -16.34 -14.99 -5.81
C THR A 187 -17.06 -15.82 -6.87
N ARG A 188 -16.40 -16.83 -7.45
CA ARG A 188 -16.97 -17.69 -8.51
C ARG A 188 -18.01 -18.66 -7.94
N ASP A 189 -17.68 -19.38 -6.89
CA ASP A 189 -18.63 -20.27 -6.19
C ASP A 189 -19.88 -19.53 -5.74
N ARG A 190 -19.69 -18.30 -5.24
CA ARG A 190 -20.80 -17.45 -4.83
C ARG A 190 -21.70 -17.07 -6.00
N LYS A 191 -21.12 -16.75 -7.16
CA LYS A 191 -21.87 -16.44 -8.38
C LYS A 191 -22.62 -17.64 -8.92
N TYR A 192 -22.03 -18.84 -8.86
CA TYR A 192 -22.72 -20.06 -9.28
C TYR A 192 -23.92 -20.37 -8.40
N ARG A 193 -23.78 -20.29 -7.06
CA ARG A 193 -24.91 -20.44 -6.13
C ARG A 193 -26.01 -19.40 -6.34
N LEU A 194 -25.65 -18.13 -6.52
CA LEU A 194 -26.63 -17.07 -6.84
C LEU A 194 -27.32 -17.26 -8.20
N HIS A 195 -26.65 -17.89 -9.16
CA HIS A 195 -27.22 -18.21 -10.47
C HIS A 195 -28.19 -19.40 -10.40
N GLU A 196 -27.97 -20.36 -9.50
CA GLU A 196 -28.92 -21.44 -9.19
C GLU A 196 -30.17 -20.90 -8.48
N GLU A 197 -30.02 -19.91 -7.60
CA GLU A 197 -31.10 -19.51 -6.69
C GLU A 197 -32.09 -18.50 -7.25
N MET A 198 -31.73 -17.50 -8.08
CA MET A 198 -32.65 -16.65 -8.88
C MET A 198 -31.89 -15.61 -9.73
N HIS A 199 -32.29 -15.44 -11.00
CA HIS A 199 -31.91 -14.38 -11.96
C HIS A 199 -30.77 -13.43 -11.54
N TYR A 200 -29.52 -13.91 -11.66
CA TYR A 200 -28.33 -13.14 -11.29
C TYR A 200 -28.17 -11.86 -12.14
N CYS A 201 -28.25 -10.70 -11.49
CA CYS A 201 -27.93 -9.40 -12.07
C CYS A 201 -26.60 -8.87 -11.50
N ARG A 202 -25.56 -8.89 -12.34
CA ARG A 202 -24.19 -8.50 -11.97
C ARG A 202 -24.15 -7.13 -11.29
N GLY A 203 -23.67 -7.08 -10.04
CA GLY A 203 -23.45 -5.84 -9.28
C GLY A 203 -24.61 -5.34 -8.42
N ILE A 204 -25.79 -5.97 -8.46
CA ILE A 204 -26.96 -5.61 -7.64
C ILE A 204 -27.20 -6.67 -6.55
N SER A 205 -27.17 -7.94 -6.93
CA SER A 205 -27.41 -9.08 -6.02
C SER A 205 -26.12 -9.72 -5.48
N ASP A 206 -24.98 -9.01 -5.53
CA ASP A 206 -23.71 -9.49 -4.99
C ASP A 206 -23.62 -9.22 -3.46
N PRO A 207 -23.78 -10.22 -2.56
CA PRO A 207 -23.62 -10.00 -1.13
C PRO A 207 -22.16 -9.68 -0.78
N LYS A 208 -21.93 -9.03 0.37
CA LYS A 208 -20.56 -8.74 0.84
C LYS A 208 -19.79 -10.05 1.07
N PRO A 209 -18.49 -10.12 0.73
CA PRO A 209 -17.70 -11.34 0.88
C PRO A 209 -17.58 -11.74 2.36
N ASP A 210 -17.99 -12.97 2.68
CA ASP A 210 -17.71 -13.62 3.95
C ASP A 210 -16.40 -14.42 3.85
N TYR A 211 -15.50 -14.18 4.80
CA TYR A 211 -14.14 -14.74 4.83
C TYR A 211 -13.99 -15.87 5.86
N SER A 212 -15.07 -16.21 6.57
CA SER A 212 -15.10 -17.20 7.67
C SER A 212 -14.72 -18.63 7.24
N SER A 213 -14.94 -18.99 5.97
CA SER A 213 -14.81 -20.36 5.44
C SER A 213 -13.47 -20.67 4.76
N LEU A 214 -12.54 -19.71 4.69
CA LEU A 214 -11.23 -19.96 4.08
C LEU A 214 -10.30 -20.67 5.09
N PRO A 215 -9.86 -21.93 4.83
CA PRO A 215 -9.15 -22.76 5.81
C PRO A 215 -7.79 -22.19 6.24
N HIS A 216 -7.20 -21.28 5.46
CA HIS A 216 -5.93 -20.61 5.77
C HIS A 216 -6.09 -19.33 6.60
N LEU A 217 -7.32 -18.91 6.91
CA LEU A 217 -7.60 -17.78 7.81
C LEU A 217 -8.02 -18.23 9.22
N GLN A 218 -8.29 -19.52 9.44
CA GLN A 218 -8.69 -20.07 10.75
C GLN A 218 -7.60 -19.95 11.84
N HIS A 219 -6.34 -19.71 11.46
CA HIS A 219 -5.22 -19.52 12.40
C HIS A 219 -4.98 -18.08 12.85
N HIS A 220 -5.80 -17.11 12.42
CA HIS A 220 -5.76 -15.75 12.97
C HIS A 220 -6.93 -15.52 13.94
N LYS A 221 -6.99 -16.33 15.00
CA LYS A 221 -7.60 -15.86 16.25
C LYS A 221 -6.61 -14.86 16.85
N TYR A 222 -6.90 -13.57 16.68
CA TYR A 222 -6.26 -12.52 17.46
C TYR A 222 -6.61 -12.76 18.93
N ALA A 223 -5.60 -13.11 19.72
CA ALA A 223 -5.46 -12.60 21.08
C ALA A 223 -4.96 -11.15 20.99
#